data_AF-A0A357K3Z9-F1
#
_entry.id   AF-A0A357K3Z9-F1
#
_cell.length_a   1.000
_cell.length_b   1.000
_cell.length_c   1.000
_cell.angle_alpha   90.00
_cell.angle_beta   90.00
_cell.angle_gamma   90.00
#
_symmetry.space_group_name_H-M   'P 1'
#
loop_
_entity.id
_entity.type
_entity.pdbx_description
1 polymer ?
#
loop_
_entity_poly.entity_id
_entity_poly.type
_entity_poly.pdbx_seq_one_letter_code
_entity_poly.pdbx_strand_id
1 'polypeptide(L)'
;MRWWERDPWIELAQVLLRNPFRTFLSSLGVGWGLFMILITVGASNGLEEGVKSDMGNRVKNSAFLWGESTSLPYKGYPRGRWIELTSPDVEYLVKNATTLEVVAPRNQLGGWRGGNNVTHGLKTAACGVYGDMP
;
A
#
# COMPACT_ATOMS: atom_id res chain seq x y z
N MET A 1 47.72 -6.32 -26.85
CA MET A 1 46.54 -5.87 -26.06
C MET A 1 46.88 -4.52 -25.44
N ARG A 2 46.38 -3.42 -26.01
CA ARG A 2 46.83 -2.02 -25.79
C ARG A 2 45.92 -1.20 -24.85
N TRP A 3 45.33 -1.84 -23.84
CA TRP A 3 44.38 -1.19 -22.92
C TRP A 3 45.05 -0.70 -21.62
N TRP A 4 46.33 -1.03 -21.44
CA TRP A 4 47.18 -0.63 -20.30
C TRP A 4 48.22 0.45 -20.67
N GLU A 5 48.18 0.98 -21.89
CA GLU A 5 48.97 2.14 -22.29
C GLU A 5 48.45 3.35 -21.49
N ARG A 6 49.32 4.03 -20.73
CA ARG A 6 48.96 5.20 -19.91
C ARG A 6 48.84 6.47 -20.73
N ASP A 7 49.45 6.49 -21.91
CA ASP A 7 49.55 7.67 -22.77
C ASP A 7 48.17 8.21 -23.21
N PRO A 8 47.19 7.38 -23.63
CA PRO A 8 45.85 7.86 -23.97
C PRO A 8 45.10 8.46 -22.78
N TRP A 9 45.30 7.94 -21.57
CA TRP A 9 44.68 8.46 -20.35
C TRP A 9 45.27 9.80 -19.94
N ILE A 10 46.60 9.95 -20.08
CA ILE A 10 47.31 11.20 -19.82
C ILE A 10 46.89 12.26 -20.85
N GLU A 11 46.74 11.89 -22.12
CA GLU A 11 46.26 12.77 -23.19
C GLU A 11 44.81 13.22 -22.94
N LEU A 12 43.92 12.31 -22.56
CA LEU A 12 42.53 12.65 -22.22
C LEU A 12 42.48 13.61 -21.02
N ALA A 13 43.28 13.36 -19.98
CA ALA A 13 43.37 14.23 -18.82
C ALA A 13 43.90 15.63 -19.18
N GLN A 14 44.91 15.71 -20.06
CA GLN A 14 45.41 16.98 -20.58
C GLN A 14 44.34 17.75 -21.36
N VAL A 15 43.53 17.07 -22.19
CA VAL A 15 42.43 17.71 -22.93
C VAL A 15 41.33 18.20 -21.98
N LEU A 16 40.98 17.42 -20.96
CA LEU A 16 39.97 17.78 -19.95
C LEU A 16 40.42 18.98 -19.09
N LEU A 17 41.69 19.00 -18.68
CA LEU A 17 42.31 20.07 -17.88
C LEU A 17 42.60 21.35 -18.69
N ARG A 18 42.72 21.25 -20.03
CA ARG A 18 42.94 22.40 -20.91
C ARG A 18 41.75 23.36 -20.95
N ASN A 19 40.53 22.88 -20.72
CA ASN A 19 39.36 23.74 -20.62
C ASN A 19 38.40 23.27 -19.50
N PRO A 20 38.75 23.51 -18.23
CA PRO A 20 38.14 22.84 -17.09
C PRO A 20 36.67 23.22 -16.90
N PHE A 21 36.29 24.47 -17.20
CA PHE A 21 34.92 24.95 -17.05
C PHE A 21 33.93 24.23 -17.96
N ARG A 22 34.27 24.11 -19.25
CA ARG A 22 33.41 23.46 -20.24
C ARG A 22 33.21 21.98 -19.90
N THR A 23 34.30 21.30 -19.58
CA THR A 23 34.29 19.89 -19.17
C THR A 23 33.45 19.67 -17.92
N PHE A 24 33.61 20.54 -16.91
CA PHE A 24 32.83 20.48 -15.68
C PHE A 24 31.33 20.62 -15.94
N LEU A 25 30.92 21.65 -16.68
CA LEU A 25 29.51 21.89 -17.06
C LEU A 25 28.89 20.69 -17.80
N SER A 26 29.64 20.07 -18.72
CA SER A 26 29.17 18.87 -19.44
C SER A 26 29.03 17.65 -18.53
N SER A 27 30.02 17.39 -17.67
CA SER A 27 29.97 16.27 -16.71
C SER A 27 28.86 16.44 -15.67
N LEU A 28 28.61 17.68 -15.24
CA LEU A 28 27.51 18.03 -14.33
C LEU A 28 26.16 17.78 -15.01
N GLY A 29 26.00 18.14 -16.28
CA GLY A 29 24.77 17.87 -17.03
C GLY A 29 24.45 16.38 -17.16
N VAL A 30 25.44 15.56 -17.55
CA VAL A 30 25.25 14.09 -17.66
C VAL A 30 25.03 13.46 -16.29
N GLY A 31 25.83 13.86 -15.29
CA GLY A 31 25.69 13.38 -13.92
C GLY A 31 24.33 13.74 -13.31
N TRP A 32 23.82 14.94 -13.58
CA TRP A 32 22.51 15.38 -13.11
C TRP A 32 21.36 14.58 -13.74
N GLY A 33 21.45 14.23 -15.03
CA GLY A 33 20.47 13.36 -15.68
C GLY A 33 20.44 11.96 -15.06
N LEU A 34 21.61 11.36 -14.82
CA LEU A 34 21.71 10.07 -14.15
C LEU A 34 21.20 10.12 -12.71
N PHE A 35 21.52 11.21 -11.99
CA PHE A 35 21.04 11.45 -10.64
C PHE A 35 19.52 11.49 -10.56
N MET A 36 18.86 12.21 -11.48
CA MET A 36 17.39 12.26 -11.53
C MET A 36 16.78 10.88 -11.77
N ILE A 37 17.36 10.08 -12.67
CA ILE A 37 16.89 8.71 -12.93
C ILE A 37 16.98 7.86 -11.65
N LEU A 38 18.11 7.90 -10.95
CA LEU A 38 18.31 7.13 -9.72
C LEU A 38 17.34 7.54 -8.61
N ILE A 39 17.11 8.84 -8.43
CA ILE A 39 16.13 9.34 -7.45
C ILE A 39 14.73 8.86 -7.80
N THR A 40 14.29 9.00 -9.05
CA THR A 40 12.94 8.59 -9.43
C THR A 40 12.74 7.09 -9.27
N VAL A 41 13.71 6.27 -9.66
CA VAL A 41 13.63 4.81 -9.46
C VAL A 41 13.61 4.45 -7.98
N GLY A 42 14.46 5.07 -7.17
CA GLY A 42 14.48 4.86 -5.72
C GLY A 42 13.16 5.27 -5.05
N ALA A 43 12.62 6.44 -5.42
CA ALA A 43 11.34 6.92 -4.91
C ALA A 43 10.17 6.03 -5.34
N SER A 44 10.15 5.57 -6.59
CA SER A 44 9.14 4.66 -7.11
C SER A 44 9.12 3.34 -6.34
N ASN A 45 10.27 2.70 -6.16
CA ASN A 45 10.38 1.44 -5.44
C ASN A 45 10.05 1.60 -3.95
N GLY A 46 10.50 2.70 -3.33
CA GLY A 46 10.20 3.00 -1.93
C GLY A 46 8.71 3.26 -1.69
N LEU A 47 8.03 3.96 -2.61
CA LEU A 47 6.59 4.18 -2.55
C LEU A 47 5.81 2.87 -2.74
N GLU A 48 6.21 2.05 -3.71
CA GLU A 48 5.59 0.75 -3.96
C GLU A 48 5.65 -0.14 -2.72
N GLU A 49 6.82 -0.24 -2.08
CA GLU A 49 6.99 -1.04 -0.87
C GLU A 49 6.26 -0.43 0.34
N GLY A 50 6.27 0.90 0.48
CA GLY A 50 5.53 1.59 1.53
C GLY A 50 4.02 1.37 1.44
N VAL A 51 3.44 1.50 0.24
CA VAL A 51 2.02 1.23 0.00
C VAL A 51 1.72 -0.26 0.19
N LYS A 52 2.58 -1.17 -0.28
CA LYS A 52 2.42 -2.61 -0.04
C LYS A 52 2.50 -2.97 1.43
N SER A 53 3.34 -2.32 2.22
CA SER A 53 3.41 -2.56 3.67
C SER A 53 2.15 -2.09 4.39
N ASP A 54 1.60 -0.93 4.01
CA ASP A 54 0.34 -0.43 4.57
C ASP A 54 -0.85 -1.31 4.16
N MET A 55 -0.85 -1.77 2.91
CA MET A 55 -1.82 -2.73 2.38
C MET A 55 -1.55 -4.17 2.83
N GLY A 56 -0.35 -4.52 3.32
CA GLY A 56 0.08 -5.89 3.58
C GLY A 56 -0.68 -6.57 4.72
N ASN A 57 -1.26 -5.77 5.62
CA ASN A 57 -2.21 -6.24 6.62
C ASN A 57 -3.59 -6.61 6.02
N ARG A 58 -3.85 -6.29 4.74
CA ARG A 58 -5.00 -6.77 3.98
C ARG A 58 -4.55 -7.93 3.11
N VAL A 59 -5.09 -9.12 3.39
CA VAL A 59 -4.87 -10.31 2.54
C VAL A 59 -5.31 -9.95 1.12
N LYS A 60 -4.44 -10.18 0.12
CA LYS A 60 -4.65 -9.76 -1.28
C LYS A 60 -5.98 -10.24 -1.90
N ASN A 61 -6.56 -11.31 -1.35
CA ASN A 61 -7.82 -11.90 -1.78
C ASN A 61 -8.94 -11.80 -0.72
N SER A 62 -8.85 -10.85 0.21
CA SER A 62 -9.90 -10.62 1.22
C SER A 62 -10.75 -9.41 0.88
N ALA A 63 -12.06 -9.56 1.07
CA ALA A 63 -13.02 -8.47 1.02
C ALA A 63 -13.75 -8.39 2.36
N PHE A 64 -14.05 -7.17 2.80
CA PHE A 64 -14.86 -6.93 4.00
C PHE A 64 -16.21 -6.40 3.56
N LEU A 65 -17.28 -6.97 4.11
CA LEU A 65 -18.65 -6.53 3.88
C LEU A 65 -19.23 -6.03 5.19
N TRP A 66 -19.89 -4.89 5.15
CA TRP A 66 -20.71 -4.37 6.24
C TRP A 66 -22.02 -3.84 5.69
N GLY A 67 -23.02 -3.75 6.56
CA GLY A 67 -24.29 -3.16 6.19
C GLY A 67 -24.20 -1.64 6.11
N GLU A 68 -24.71 -1.08 5.03
CA GLU A 68 -25.00 0.35 4.89
C GLU A 68 -26.47 0.57 4.50
N SER A 69 -26.88 1.84 4.44
CA SER A 69 -28.20 2.22 3.97
C SER A 69 -28.38 1.87 2.48
N THR A 70 -29.46 1.16 2.16
CA THR A 70 -29.81 0.76 0.79
C THR A 70 -30.05 1.98 -0.12
N SER A 71 -29.34 2.04 -1.26
CA SER A 71 -29.49 3.11 -2.24
C SER A 71 -30.70 2.93 -3.19
N LEU A 72 -31.09 1.68 -3.44
CA LEU A 72 -32.14 1.29 -4.37
C LEU A 72 -33.24 0.46 -3.69
N PRO A 73 -34.52 0.64 -4.05
CA PRO A 73 -35.59 -0.25 -3.62
C PRO A 73 -35.44 -1.62 -4.29
N TYR A 74 -35.78 -2.69 -3.57
CA TYR A 74 -35.65 -4.06 -4.08
C TYR A 74 -36.73 -4.96 -3.51
N LYS A 75 -37.39 -5.78 -4.33
CA LYS A 75 -38.41 -6.78 -3.91
C LYS A 75 -39.44 -6.24 -2.90
N GLY A 76 -39.95 -5.02 -3.11
CA GLY A 76 -40.95 -4.40 -2.24
C GLY A 76 -40.38 -3.69 -1.00
N TYR A 77 -39.07 -3.74 -0.77
CA TYR A 77 -38.41 -2.96 0.26
C TYR A 77 -38.11 -1.54 -0.22
N PRO A 78 -38.40 -0.51 0.59
CA PRO A 78 -38.06 0.88 0.26
C PRO A 78 -36.55 1.11 0.35
N ARG A 79 -36.07 2.13 -0.38
CA ARG A 79 -34.70 2.66 -0.22
C ARG A 79 -34.49 3.23 1.19
N GLY A 80 -33.25 3.31 1.64
CA GLY A 80 -32.88 3.93 2.91
C GLY A 80 -32.94 3.00 4.13
N ARG A 81 -33.22 1.70 3.91
CA ARG A 81 -33.20 0.68 4.96
C ARG A 81 -31.76 0.35 5.34
N TRP A 82 -31.49 0.28 6.65
CA TRP A 82 -30.24 -0.25 7.19
C TRP A 82 -30.19 -1.78 7.02
N ILE A 83 -29.11 -2.29 6.44
CA ILE A 83 -28.88 -3.73 6.36
C ILE A 83 -28.15 -4.16 7.63
N GLU A 84 -28.74 -5.10 8.37
CA GLU A 84 -28.07 -5.78 9.47
C GLU A 84 -27.60 -7.14 8.96
N LEU A 85 -26.31 -7.43 9.10
CA LEU A 85 -25.74 -8.72 8.76
C LEU A 85 -25.88 -9.64 9.96
N THR A 86 -26.47 -10.81 9.74
CA THR A 86 -26.75 -11.80 10.77
C THR A 86 -25.96 -13.08 10.51
N SER A 87 -25.77 -13.92 11.54
CA SER A 87 -25.06 -15.20 11.38
C SER A 87 -25.65 -16.12 10.28
N PRO A 88 -26.98 -16.21 10.09
CA PRO A 88 -27.56 -16.96 8.96
C PRO A 88 -27.10 -16.47 7.57
N ASP A 89 -26.78 -15.18 7.42
CA ASP A 89 -26.29 -14.64 6.15
C ASP A 89 -24.90 -15.21 5.80
N VAL A 90 -24.08 -15.52 6.81
CA VAL A 90 -22.79 -16.20 6.63
C VAL A 90 -22.99 -17.60 6.06
N GLU A 91 -23.92 -18.38 6.62
CA GLU A 91 -24.24 -19.70 6.09
C GLU A 91 -24.78 -19.63 4.65
N TYR A 92 -25.61 -18.62 4.36
CA TYR A 92 -26.12 -18.39 3.01
C TYR A 92 -24.99 -18.11 2.01
N LEU A 93 -24.00 -17.29 2.40
CA LEU A 93 -22.83 -16.99 1.58
C LEU A 93 -21.98 -18.24 1.35
N VAL A 94 -21.69 -19.03 2.38
CA VAL A 94 -20.91 -20.27 2.25
C VAL A 94 -21.61 -21.29 1.35
N LYS A 95 -22.95 -21.39 1.41
CA LYS A 95 -23.71 -22.36 0.60
C LYS A 95 -23.89 -21.95 -0.87
N ASN A 96 -23.99 -20.65 -1.15
CA ASN A 96 -24.36 -20.16 -2.49
C ASN A 96 -23.24 -19.48 -3.26
N ALA A 97 -22.16 -19.03 -2.61
CA ALA A 97 -21.06 -18.36 -3.29
C ALA A 97 -20.07 -19.39 -3.85
N THR A 98 -19.95 -19.45 -5.17
CA THR A 98 -19.01 -20.36 -5.85
C THR A 98 -17.55 -19.91 -5.75
N THR A 99 -17.30 -18.65 -5.40
CA THR A 99 -15.96 -18.01 -5.44
C THR A 99 -15.36 -17.72 -4.07
N LEU A 100 -16.10 -17.92 -2.97
CA LEU A 100 -15.62 -17.64 -1.63
C LEU A 100 -15.06 -18.92 -1.00
N GLU A 101 -13.78 -18.89 -0.59
CA GLU A 101 -13.12 -20.01 0.08
C GLU A 101 -13.35 -20.01 1.59
N VAL A 102 -13.34 -18.82 2.21
CA VAL A 102 -13.52 -18.62 3.65
C VAL A 102 -14.42 -17.43 3.88
N VAL A 103 -15.39 -17.57 4.80
CA VAL A 103 -16.25 -16.48 5.26
C VAL A 103 -16.15 -16.45 6.78
N ALA A 104 -15.59 -15.37 7.33
CA ALA A 104 -15.46 -15.18 8.77
C ALA A 104 -16.42 -14.06 9.23
N PRO A 105 -17.41 -14.35 10.10
CA PRO A 105 -18.19 -13.30 10.73
C PRO A 105 -17.29 -12.46 11.65
N ARG A 106 -17.33 -11.15 11.46
CA ARG A 106 -16.62 -10.17 12.29
C ARG A 106 -17.61 -9.29 13.03
N ASN A 107 -17.54 -9.31 14.36
CA ASN A 107 -18.22 -8.33 15.20
C ASN A 107 -17.26 -7.20 15.58
N GLN A 108 -17.61 -5.96 15.28
CA GLN A 108 -16.84 -4.77 15.67
C GLN A 108 -17.58 -4.02 16.78
N LEU A 109 -16.97 -3.94 17.96
CA LEU A 109 -17.50 -3.12 19.04
C LEU A 109 -17.12 -1.65 18.79
N GLY A 110 -18.03 -0.72 19.08
CA GLY A 110 -17.75 0.73 19.14
C GLY A 110 -18.09 1.51 17.87
N GLY A 111 -18.54 0.85 16.81
CA GLY A 111 -18.98 1.50 15.57
C GLY A 111 -17.84 2.02 14.69
N TRP A 112 -18.21 2.67 13.57
CA TRP A 112 -17.25 3.17 12.57
C TRP A 112 -16.32 4.24 13.17
N ARG A 113 -15.01 3.95 13.20
CA ARG A 113 -13.96 4.80 13.83
C ARG A 113 -14.15 5.05 15.34
N GLY A 114 -15.05 4.34 16.01
CA GLY A 114 -15.21 4.43 17.46
C GLY A 114 -14.27 3.49 18.20
N GLY A 115 -13.57 4.00 19.20
CA GLY A 115 -12.77 3.20 20.12
C GLY A 115 -13.62 2.78 21.32
N ASN A 116 -13.45 1.53 21.78
CA ASN A 116 -13.96 1.12 23.09
C ASN A 116 -12.87 1.22 24.13
N ASN A 117 -13.24 1.65 25.33
CA ASN A 117 -12.33 1.60 26.46
C ASN A 117 -12.15 0.15 26.90
N VAL A 118 -10.98 -0.40 26.59
CA VAL A 118 -10.54 -1.69 27.12
C VAL A 118 -9.66 -1.44 28.33
N THR A 119 -10.04 -2.05 29.44
CA THR A 119 -9.29 -2.00 30.69
C THR A 119 -8.54 -3.31 30.87
N HIS A 120 -7.24 -3.23 31.12
CA HIS A 120 -6.43 -4.38 31.49
C HIS A 120 -5.61 -4.05 32.74
N GLY A 121 -6.06 -4.56 33.89
CA GLY A 121 -5.53 -4.19 35.20
C GLY A 121 -5.75 -2.69 35.48
N LEU A 122 -4.66 -1.95 35.71
CA LEU A 122 -4.69 -0.51 36.01
C LEU A 122 -4.63 0.39 34.76
N LYS A 123 -4.55 -0.18 33.55
CA LYS A 123 -4.42 0.59 32.30
C LYS A 123 -5.72 0.55 31.51
N THR A 124 -6.23 1.73 31.15
CA THR A 124 -7.40 1.92 30.28
C THR A 124 -6.94 2.58 28.99
N ALA A 125 -7.29 2.00 27.85
CA ALA A 125 -7.05 2.62 26.54
C ALA A 125 -8.28 2.44 25.65
N ALA A 126 -8.53 3.44 24.79
CA ALA A 126 -9.52 3.33 23.74
C ALA A 126 -8.91 2.55 22.57
N CYS A 127 -9.40 1.35 22.29
CA CYS A 127 -8.97 0.53 21.16
C CYS A 127 -10.16 -0.03 20.38
N GLY A 128 -9.93 -0.32 19.09
CA GLY A 128 -10.90 -1.06 18.27
C GLY A 128 -10.89 -2.53 18.68
N VAL A 129 -12.04 -3.05 19.09
CA VAL A 129 -12.18 -4.45 19.48
C VAL A 129 -12.95 -5.18 18.39
N TYR A 130 -12.30 -6.18 17.80
CA TYR A 130 -12.85 -7.04 16.75
C TYR A 130 -12.92 -8.46 17.29
N GLY A 131 -14.09 -9.10 17.15
CA GLY A 131 -14.30 -10.51 17.42
C GLY A 131 -14.56 -11.25 16.11
N ASP A 132 -13.56 -11.98 15.64
CA ASP A 132 -13.68 -12.85 14.47
C ASP A 132 -13.99 -14.27 14.94
N MET A 133 -15.04 -14.89 14.40
CA MET A 133 -15.27 -16.32 14.59
C MET A 133 -14.64 -17.10 13.41
N PRO A 134 -13.88 -18.17 13.68
CA PRO A 134 -13.36 -19.06 12.64
C PRO A 134 -14.47 -19.88 11.96
#